data_AF-A0A1Q9PXM1-F1
#
_entry.id   AF-A0A1Q9PXM1-F1
#
_cell.length_a   1.000
_cell.length_b   1.000
_cell.length_c   1.000
_cell.angle_alpha   90.00
_cell.angle_beta   90.00
_cell.angle_gamma   90.00
#
_symmetry.space_group_name_H-M   'P 1'
#
loop_
_entity.id
_entity.type
_entity.pdbx_description
1 polymer ?
#
loop_
_entity_poly.entity_id
_entity_poly.type
_entity_poly.pdbx_seq_one_letter_code
_entity_poly.pdbx_strand_id
1 'polypeptide(L)'
;MRKEMSIDEKLVIIREAMEKGAEVHVSFHGVISQSAGKEIIERMAELTGAKIRHSEKNQSYGFEVLTGPSGFDAAVFYEPSKEDYKSKLLKQLAELEEEVTTL
;
A
#
# COMPACT_ATOMS: atom_id res chain seq x y z
N MET A 1 25.52 -3.29 16.00
CA MET A 1 24.36 -2.82 15.22
C MET A 1 23.67 -4.02 14.61
N ARG A 2 22.34 -4.17 14.75
CA ARG A 2 21.60 -5.16 13.95
C ARG A 2 21.54 -4.62 12.53
N LYS A 3 21.96 -5.42 11.54
CA LYS A 3 21.79 -5.07 10.13
C LYS A 3 20.29 -5.05 9.85
N GLU A 4 19.79 -3.90 9.42
CA GLU A 4 18.38 -3.79 9.03
C GLU A 4 18.19 -4.54 7.72
N MET A 5 17.19 -5.42 7.70
CA MET A 5 16.89 -6.25 6.54
C MET A 5 16.25 -5.37 5.45
N SER A 6 16.77 -5.49 4.23
CA SER A 6 16.23 -4.81 3.05
C SER A 6 14.79 -5.24 2.76
N ILE A 7 14.09 -4.44 1.97
CA ILE A 7 12.74 -4.80 1.49
C ILE A 7 12.81 -6.12 0.73
N ASP A 8 13.76 -6.27 -0.19
CA ASP A 8 13.92 -7.46 -1.02
C ASP A 8 14.11 -8.75 -0.19
N GLU A 9 14.95 -8.70 0.84
CA GLU A 9 15.12 -9.83 1.77
C GLU A 9 13.83 -10.17 2.52
N LYS A 10 13.04 -9.16 2.93
CA LYS A 10 11.70 -9.37 3.54
C LYS A 10 10.75 -10.04 2.55
N LEU A 11 10.77 -9.61 1.28
CA LEU A 11 9.90 -10.15 0.23
C LEU A 11 10.22 -11.63 -0.08
N VAL A 12 11.49 -12.02 -0.06
CA VAL A 12 11.90 -13.43 -0.24
C VAL A 12 11.33 -14.30 0.87
N ILE A 13 11.42 -13.87 2.14
CA ILE A 13 10.89 -14.62 3.29
C ILE A 13 9.38 -14.82 3.17
N ILE A 14 8.65 -13.78 2.75
CA ILE A 14 7.20 -13.84 2.54
C ILE A 14 6.86 -14.88 1.47
N ARG A 15 7.56 -14.86 0.33
CA ARG A 15 7.35 -15.85 -0.74
C ARG A 15 7.59 -17.28 -0.26
N GLU A 16 8.69 -17.53 0.44
CA GLU A 16 9.00 -18.87 0.98
C GLU A 16 7.96 -19.37 1.98
N ALA A 17 7.39 -18.47 2.79
CA ALA A 17 6.30 -18.82 3.71
C ALA A 17 5.04 -19.23 2.93
N MET A 18 4.69 -18.49 1.87
CA MET A 18 3.56 -18.80 1.00
C MET A 18 3.74 -20.14 0.26
N GLU A 19 4.93 -20.43 -0.26
CA GLU A 19 5.23 -21.70 -0.94
C GLU A 19 5.08 -22.92 -0.01
N LYS A 20 5.23 -22.73 1.31
CA LYS A 20 5.00 -23.75 2.34
C LYS A 20 3.54 -23.87 2.78
N GLY A 21 2.63 -23.09 2.17
CA GLY A 21 1.21 -23.08 2.49
C GLY A 21 0.84 -22.27 3.74
N ALA A 22 1.71 -21.36 4.18
CA ALA A 22 1.37 -20.46 5.28
C ALA A 22 0.35 -19.40 4.84
N GLU A 23 -0.58 -19.10 5.72
CA GLU A 23 -1.36 -17.86 5.65
C GLU A 23 -0.48 -16.72 6.17
N VAL A 24 -0.35 -15.67 5.36
CA VAL A 24 0.57 -14.56 5.59
C VAL A 24 -0.20 -13.25 5.49
N HIS A 25 -0.13 -12.43 6.54
CA HIS A 25 -0.66 -11.08 6.57
C HIS A 25 0.49 -10.09 6.75
N VAL A 26 0.65 -9.15 5.83
CA VAL A 26 1.78 -8.20 5.88
C VAL A 26 1.28 -6.76 5.92
N SER A 27 1.81 -5.99 6.85
CA SER A 27 1.57 -4.54 6.94
C SER A 27 2.88 -3.77 6.97
N PHE A 28 3.08 -2.88 6.00
CA PHE A 28 4.19 -1.96 5.96
C PHE A 28 3.74 -0.60 6.47
N HIS A 29 4.38 -0.12 7.53
CA HIS A 29 4.15 1.20 8.11
C HIS A 29 5.34 2.12 7.87
N GLY A 30 5.09 3.44 7.90
CA GLY A 30 6.14 4.45 7.78
C GLY A 30 6.72 4.60 6.37
N VAL A 31 5.94 4.23 5.33
CA VAL A 31 6.38 4.44 3.95
C VAL A 31 6.22 5.92 3.59
N ILE A 32 7.30 6.55 3.13
CA ILE A 32 7.42 8.01 3.03
C ILE A 32 6.60 8.66 1.91
N SER A 33 6.06 7.89 0.98
CA SER A 33 5.28 8.44 -0.14
C SER A 33 4.34 7.42 -0.77
N GLN A 34 3.36 7.96 -1.48
CA GLN A 34 2.44 7.20 -2.32
C GLN A 34 3.20 6.38 -3.39
N SER A 35 4.19 6.99 -4.05
CA SER A 35 4.99 6.32 -5.09
C SER A 35 5.81 5.15 -4.54
N ALA A 36 6.46 5.33 -3.38
CA ALA A 36 7.21 4.27 -2.72
C ALA A 36 6.28 3.14 -2.27
N GLY A 37 5.09 3.47 -1.76
CA GLY A 37 4.10 2.46 -1.38
C GLY A 37 3.59 1.66 -2.57
N LYS A 38 3.35 2.33 -3.70
CA LYS A 38 2.98 1.70 -4.96
C LYS A 38 4.07 0.75 -5.47
N GLU A 39 5.32 1.17 -5.47
CA GLU A 39 6.46 0.34 -5.89
C GLU A 39 6.58 -0.94 -5.06
N ILE A 40 6.45 -0.85 -3.73
CA ILE A 40 6.50 -2.02 -2.84
C ILE A 40 5.39 -3.02 -3.19
N ILE A 41 4.15 -2.53 -3.37
CA ILE A 41 3.00 -3.36 -3.72
C ILE A 41 3.14 -3.99 -5.11
N GLU A 42 3.62 -3.24 -6.10
CA GLU A 42 3.84 -3.76 -7.46
C GLU A 42 4.87 -4.88 -7.48
N ARG A 43 6.01 -4.69 -6.79
CA ARG A 43 7.05 -5.72 -6.67
C ARG A 43 6.54 -6.97 -5.94
N MET A 44 5.72 -6.81 -4.91
CA MET A 44 5.11 -7.94 -4.21
C MET A 44 4.13 -8.71 -5.10
N ALA A 45 3.30 -8.00 -5.85
CA ALA A 45 2.35 -8.60 -6.77
C ALA A 45 3.06 -9.40 -7.87
N GLU A 46 4.16 -8.87 -8.44
CA GLU A 46 5.01 -9.59 -9.39
C GLU A 46 5.61 -10.87 -8.79
N LEU A 47 6.10 -10.81 -7.55
CA LEU A 47 6.72 -11.95 -6.88
C LEU A 47 5.72 -13.04 -6.50
N THR A 48 4.47 -12.67 -6.19
CA THR A 48 3.46 -13.59 -5.64
C THR A 48 2.37 -13.95 -6.64
N GLY A 49 2.32 -13.29 -7.80
CA GLY A 49 1.22 -13.41 -8.76
C GLY A 49 -0.10 -12.81 -8.27
N ALA A 50 -0.08 -12.00 -7.20
CA ALA A 50 -1.27 -11.39 -6.61
C ALA A 50 -1.87 -10.30 -7.51
N LYS A 51 -3.17 -9.99 -7.33
CA LYS A 51 -3.79 -8.85 -8.01
C LYS A 51 -3.87 -7.64 -7.09
N ILE A 52 -3.44 -6.50 -7.61
CA ILE A 52 -3.38 -5.25 -6.86
C ILE A 52 -4.77 -4.65 -6.65
N ARG A 53 -5.05 -4.16 -5.43
CA ARG A 53 -6.29 -3.42 -5.10
C ARG A 53 -5.95 -2.06 -4.50
N HIS A 54 -6.10 -1.02 -5.31
CA HIS A 54 -5.88 0.34 -4.84
C HIS A 54 -7.09 0.86 -4.04
N SER A 55 -6.87 1.37 -2.83
CA SER A 55 -7.88 2.06 -2.03
C SER A 55 -7.47 3.51 -1.80
N GLU A 56 -8.10 4.44 -2.52
CA GLU A 56 -7.79 5.87 -2.41
C GLU A 56 -8.28 6.51 -1.10
N LYS A 57 -9.16 5.82 -0.35
CA LYS A 57 -9.79 6.37 0.85
C LYS A 57 -8.89 6.37 2.08
N ASN A 58 -7.94 5.43 2.19
CA ASN A 58 -7.32 5.11 3.48
C ASN A 58 -5.80 5.35 3.55
N GLN A 59 -5.21 6.13 2.63
CA GLN A 59 -3.75 6.36 2.58
C GLN A 59 -2.97 5.03 2.57
N SER A 60 -3.57 4.02 1.95
CA SER A 60 -3.08 2.65 1.99
C SER A 60 -3.14 2.05 0.59
N TYR A 61 -2.04 1.47 0.15
CA TYR A 61 -2.06 0.54 -0.97
C TYR A 61 -2.27 -0.86 -0.44
N GLY A 62 -3.30 -1.55 -0.92
CA GLY A 62 -3.52 -2.95 -0.62
C GLY A 62 -3.32 -3.81 -1.85
N PHE A 63 -3.22 -5.11 -1.64
CA PHE A 63 -3.58 -6.07 -2.67
C PHE A 63 -4.10 -7.36 -2.05
N GLU A 64 -4.81 -8.12 -2.88
CA GLU A 64 -5.43 -9.39 -2.50
C GLU A 64 -5.07 -10.45 -3.54
N VAL A 65 -4.59 -11.61 -3.11
CA VAL A 65 -4.34 -12.74 -4.02
C VAL A 65 -5.68 -13.30 -4.49
N LEU A 66 -6.00 -13.15 -5.77
CA LEU A 66 -7.25 -13.65 -6.34
C LEU A 66 -7.20 -15.12 -6.79
N THR A 67 -6.03 -15.76 -6.82
CA THR A 67 -5.83 -17.07 -7.48
C THR A 67 -5.04 -18.09 -6.67
N GLY A 68 -4.98 -17.94 -5.34
CA GLY A 68 -4.35 -18.90 -4.43
C GLY A 68 -5.31 -19.32 -3.32
N PRO A 69 -5.08 -20.46 -2.65
CA PRO A 69 -5.85 -20.81 -1.47
C PRO A 69 -5.77 -19.65 -0.47
N SER A 70 -6.92 -19.27 0.08
CA SER A 70 -7.11 -18.24 1.09
C SER A 70 -5.87 -18.00 1.96
N GLY A 71 -5.27 -16.81 1.89
CA GLY A 71 -4.32 -16.42 2.94
C GLY A 71 -3.16 -15.51 2.57
N PHE A 72 -3.26 -14.64 1.55
CA PHE A 72 -2.28 -13.56 1.43
C PHE A 72 -2.94 -12.23 1.08
N ASP A 73 -2.92 -11.32 2.05
CA ASP A 73 -3.16 -9.91 1.89
C ASP A 73 -1.97 -9.12 2.42
N ALA A 74 -1.69 -8.03 1.73
CA ALA A 74 -0.72 -7.08 2.20
C ALA A 74 -1.23 -5.65 2.02
N ALA A 75 -0.90 -4.83 3.01
CA ALA A 75 -1.16 -3.40 3.00
C ALA A 75 0.13 -2.63 3.23
N VAL A 76 0.31 -1.56 2.46
CA VAL A 76 1.32 -0.54 2.66
C VAL A 76 0.62 0.75 3.03
N PHE A 77 0.91 1.23 4.23
CA PHE A 77 0.46 2.52 4.74
C PHE A 77 1.55 3.54 4.45
N TYR A 78 1.20 4.55 3.66
CA TYR A 78 2.13 5.62 3.33
C TYR A 78 1.71 6.92 4.02
N GLU A 79 2.70 7.70 4.41
CA GLU A 79 2.51 9.04 4.92
C GLU A 79 2.55 10.00 3.72
N PRO A 80 1.47 10.73 3.42
CA PRO A 80 1.50 11.75 2.38
C PRO A 80 2.46 12.86 2.77
N SER A 81 3.15 13.43 1.78
CA SER A 81 3.99 14.60 2.04
C SER A 81 3.14 15.78 2.51
N LYS A 82 3.76 16.76 3.18
CA LYS A 82 3.06 17.99 3.57
C LYS A 82 2.45 18.72 2.37
N GLU A 83 3.11 18.70 1.22
CA GLU A 83 2.62 19.30 -0.01
C GLU A 83 1.45 18.50 -0.63
N ASP A 84 1.48 17.17 -0.56
CA ASP A 84 0.34 16.35 -0.99
C ASP A 84 -0.88 16.59 -0.09
N TYR A 85 -0.64 16.67 1.21
CA TYR A 85 -1.69 16.96 2.19
C TYR A 85 -2.31 18.34 1.95
N LYS A 86 -1.47 19.36 1.73
CA LYS A 86 -1.90 20.72 1.39
C LYS A 86 -2.70 20.75 0.09
N SER A 87 -2.25 20.05 -0.95
CA SER A 87 -2.95 19.96 -2.24
C SER A 87 -4.33 19.30 -2.09
N LYS A 88 -4.42 18.26 -1.25
CA LYS A 88 -5.69 17.57 -0.95
C LYS A 88 -6.67 18.49 -0.21
N LEU A 89 -6.18 19.25 0.78
CA LEU A 89 -6.99 20.24 1.50
C LEU A 89 -7.50 21.34 0.57
N LEU A 90 -6.65 21.86 -0.32
CA LEU A 90 -7.06 22.88 -1.29
C LEU A 90 -8.15 22.38 -2.23
N LYS A 91 -8.06 21.12 -2.68
CA LYS A 91 -9.10 20.50 -3.51
C LYS A 91 -10.44 20.38 -2.77
N GLN A 92 -10.41 19.90 -1.52
CA GLN A 92 -11.62 19.80 -0.68
C GLN A 92 -12.24 21.16 -0.39
N LEU A 93 -11.41 22.20 -0.20
CA LEU A 93 -11.89 23.56 -0.01
C LEU A 93 -12.61 24.08 -1.26
N ALA A 94 -12.04 23.85 -2.45
CA ALA A 94 -12.65 24.25 -3.71
C ALA A 94 -13.99 23.52 -3.97
N GLU A 95 -14.07 22.22 -3.69
CA GLU A 95 -15.31 21.43 -3.79
C GLU A 95 -16.39 21.99 -2.85
N LEU A 96 -16.02 22.36 -1.62
CA LEU A 96 -16.94 22.95 -0.64
C LEU A 96 -17.40 24.37 -1.04
N GLU A 97 -16.50 25.19 -1.57
CA GLU A 97 -16.82 26.53 -2.07
C GLU A 97 -17.82 26.47 -3.23
N GLU A 98 -17.67 25.50 -4.14
CA GLU A 98 -18.61 25.26 -5.24
C GLU A 98 -20.00 24.84 -4.72
N GLU A 99 -20.05 23.94 -3.74
CA GLU A 99 -21.30 23.48 -3.11
C GLU A 99 -22.03 24.61 -2.38
N VAL A 100 -21.29 25.49 -1.68
CA VAL A 100 -21.88 26.66 -1.00
C VAL A 100 -22.38 27.72 -2.00
N THR A 101 -21.69 27.89 -3.13
CA THR A 101 -22.06 28.91 -4.13
C THR A 101 -23.25 28.49 -5.01
N THR A 102 -23.54 27.19 -5.06
CA THR A 102 -24.66 26.62 -5.84
C THR A 102 -25.96 26.45 -5.04
N LEU A 103 -25.96 26.80 -3.75
CA LEU A 103 -27.13 26.89 -2.85
C LEU A 103 -27.76 28.29 -2.85
#